data_AF-A0A8C4SKX0-F1
#
_entry.id   AF-A0A8C4SKX0-F1
#
_cell.length_a   1.000
_cell.length_b   1.000
_cell.length_c   1.000
_cell.angle_alpha   90.00
_cell.angle_beta   90.00
_cell.angle_gamma   90.00
#
_symmetry.space_group_name_H-M   'P 1'
#
loop_
_entity.id
_entity.type
_entity.pdbx_description
1 polymer ?
#
loop_
_entity_poly.entity_id
_entity_poly.type
_entity_poly.pdbx_seq_one_letter_code
_entity_poly.pdbx_strand_id
1 'polypeptide(L)'
;MNFFPSALSLSCCLLWGASHSQNPSYTLSPDVNSTLHIPAADNATSAKKNVCINREVCEMYNLTIMDCYQIYIIACQHSFNISMYSMDKESWCTWNRINSIYNQFTVCTEDVSSCFNIHWPNKIIEAFFIEIHQEYFRDCDFFREYKDPPQEVMLALMLTPICIIPLMVGIVVWKTKNEYSSS
;
A
#
# COMPACT_ATOMS: atom_id res chain seq x y z
N MET A 1 -8.83 38.06 -45.54
CA MET A 1 -8.06 37.73 -46.76
C MET A 1 -6.96 36.76 -46.36
N ASN A 2 -7.04 35.55 -46.89
CA ASN A 2 -6.14 34.42 -46.64
C ASN A 2 -4.78 34.66 -47.31
N PHE A 3 -3.70 34.06 -46.79
CA PHE A 3 -2.79 33.22 -47.60
C PHE A 3 -1.90 32.33 -46.70
N PHE A 4 -2.18 31.01 -46.74
CA PHE A 4 -1.21 29.91 -46.57
C PHE A 4 -0.47 29.72 -47.92
N PRO A 5 0.77 29.17 -47.99
CA PRO A 5 1.06 27.72 -47.82
C PRO A 5 2.48 27.46 -47.24
N SER A 6 3.05 26.27 -46.94
CA SER A 6 2.82 24.82 -47.16
C SER A 6 3.86 24.09 -46.25
N ALA A 7 3.49 23.15 -45.38
CA ALA A 7 3.35 21.70 -45.58
C ALA A 7 4.66 20.88 -45.52
N LEU A 8 4.67 19.90 -44.60
CA LEU A 8 5.38 18.60 -44.50
C LEU A 8 5.42 18.27 -42.97
N SER A 9 4.86 17.22 -42.37
CA SER A 9 4.19 15.98 -42.77
C SER A 9 3.42 15.46 -41.53
N LEU A 10 2.11 15.22 -41.61
CA LEU A 10 1.26 14.69 -40.53
C LEU A 10 0.48 13.44 -41.03
N SER A 11 1.20 12.35 -41.30
CA SER A 11 0.60 11.07 -41.70
C SER A 11 1.16 9.87 -40.93
N CYS A 12 0.91 9.81 -39.62
CA CYS A 12 1.07 8.56 -38.86
C CYS A 12 -0.10 8.23 -37.90
N CYS A 13 -1.23 8.93 -38.00
CA CYS A 13 -2.35 8.72 -37.07
C CYS A 13 -3.53 7.91 -37.62
N LEU A 14 -3.38 7.16 -38.71
CA LEU A 14 -4.44 6.26 -39.16
C LEU A 14 -3.86 4.90 -39.55
N LEU A 15 -4.48 3.84 -39.02
CA LEU A 15 -4.33 2.40 -39.30
C LEU A 15 -3.60 1.56 -38.21
N TRP A 16 -4.24 1.37 -37.05
CA TRP A 16 -4.85 0.08 -36.63
C TRP A 16 -5.32 0.16 -35.16
N GLY A 17 -6.54 0.67 -34.98
CA GLY A 17 -7.26 0.61 -33.71
C GLY A 17 -8.54 -0.18 -33.91
N ALA A 18 -8.47 -1.50 -33.79
CA ALA A 18 -9.61 -2.39 -33.52
C ALA A 18 -9.08 -3.82 -33.34
N SER A 19 -8.84 -4.23 -32.10
CA SER A 19 -8.91 -5.64 -31.74
C SER A 19 -9.81 -5.76 -30.53
N HIS A 20 -10.98 -6.35 -30.80
CA HIS A 20 -11.94 -6.78 -29.81
C HIS A 20 -11.25 -7.67 -28.78
N SER A 21 -11.28 -7.26 -27.51
CA SER A 21 -11.03 -8.17 -26.39
C SER A 21 -12.26 -9.06 -26.24
N GLN A 22 -12.16 -10.31 -26.70
CA GLN A 22 -13.12 -11.35 -26.34
C GLN A 22 -12.75 -11.85 -24.93
N ASN A 23 -13.63 -11.61 -23.97
CA ASN A 23 -13.61 -12.24 -22.65
C ASN A 23 -13.78 -13.76 -22.80
N PRO A 24 -12.89 -14.60 -22.27
CA PRO A 24 -13.24 -15.98 -21.97
C PRO A 24 -13.93 -16.03 -20.61
N SER A 25 -15.24 -16.21 -20.62
CA SER A 25 -16.02 -16.62 -19.46
C SER A 25 -15.55 -18.02 -19.03
N TYR A 26 -14.75 -18.12 -17.96
CA TYR A 26 -14.49 -19.41 -17.33
C TYR A 26 -15.61 -19.69 -16.32
N THR A 27 -16.36 -20.75 -16.60
CA THR A 27 -17.35 -21.32 -15.68
C THR A 27 -16.60 -22.23 -14.72
N LEU A 28 -16.49 -21.83 -13.45
CA LEU A 28 -16.05 -22.70 -12.37
C LEU A 28 -17.31 -23.25 -11.69
N SER A 29 -17.57 -24.54 -11.90
CA SER A 29 -18.38 -25.33 -10.97
C SER A 29 -17.44 -26.18 -10.10
N PRO A 30 -17.87 -26.46 -8.86
CA PRO A 30 -16.99 -26.72 -7.73
C PRO A 30 -16.51 -28.17 -7.73
N ASP A 31 -15.52 -28.43 -6.87
CA ASP A 31 -15.18 -29.72 -6.23
C ASP A 31 -13.65 -29.96 -6.30
N VAL A 32 -12.88 -30.24 -5.24
CA VAL A 32 -13.16 -30.62 -3.85
C VAL A 32 -11.88 -30.35 -3.05
N ASN A 33 -12.01 -29.61 -1.95
CA ASN A 33 -11.36 -29.86 -0.66
C ASN A 33 -9.82 -30.04 -0.61
N SER A 34 -9.07 -28.95 -0.76
CA SER A 34 -7.71 -28.83 -0.21
C SER A 34 -7.64 -27.58 0.66
N THR A 35 -7.91 -27.76 1.94
CA THR A 35 -7.77 -26.72 2.96
C THR A 35 -6.29 -26.36 3.07
N LEU A 36 -5.88 -25.23 2.46
CA LEU A 36 -4.55 -24.67 2.68
C LEU A 36 -4.52 -24.08 4.10
N HIS A 37 -4.24 -24.93 5.08
CA HIS A 37 -3.95 -24.50 6.43
C HIS A 37 -2.60 -23.78 6.43
N ILE A 38 -2.62 -22.46 6.58
CA ILE A 38 -1.42 -21.67 6.85
C ILE A 38 -1.12 -21.82 8.35
N PRO A 39 -0.02 -22.47 8.76
CA PRO A 39 0.30 -22.62 10.17
C PRO A 39 0.77 -21.29 10.75
N ALA A 40 0.30 -21.00 11.97
CA ALA A 40 0.80 -19.91 12.80
C ALA A 40 2.28 -20.13 13.13
N ALA A 41 3.02 -19.02 13.27
CA ALA A 41 4.46 -18.97 13.27
C ALA A 41 5.15 -19.63 14.48
N ASP A 42 5.96 -20.66 14.23
CA ASP A 42 7.00 -21.15 15.14
C ASP A 42 8.08 -22.01 14.44
N ASN A 43 8.87 -21.44 13.53
CA ASN A 43 10.32 -21.71 13.27
C ASN A 43 10.77 -21.14 11.92
N ALA A 44 11.37 -19.94 11.96
CA ALA A 44 11.50 -19.01 10.84
C ALA A 44 12.54 -19.36 9.73
N THR A 45 13.33 -20.44 9.84
CA THR A 45 14.39 -20.74 8.87
C THR A 45 14.12 -21.94 7.97
N SER A 46 13.35 -22.93 8.44
CA SER A 46 12.94 -24.05 7.58
C SER A 46 11.65 -23.71 6.84
N ALA A 47 10.67 -23.09 7.51
CA ALA A 47 9.37 -22.70 6.94
C ALA A 47 9.50 -21.73 5.75
N LYS A 48 10.48 -20.82 5.81
CA LYS A 48 10.76 -19.86 4.74
C LYS A 48 11.20 -20.53 3.45
N LYS A 49 11.83 -21.70 3.56
CA LYS A 49 12.31 -22.49 2.42
C LYS A 49 11.18 -23.24 1.70
N ASN A 50 10.08 -23.55 2.38
CA ASN A 50 8.90 -24.21 1.78
C ASN A 50 7.82 -23.24 1.26
N VAL A 51 7.89 -21.94 1.61
CA VAL A 51 7.12 -20.89 0.90
C VAL A 51 7.74 -20.58 -0.46
N CYS A 52 9.06 -20.70 -0.57
CA CYS A 52 9.75 -20.69 -1.85
C CYS A 52 9.51 -22.02 -2.59
N ILE A 53 8.32 -22.21 -3.16
CA ILE A 53 7.99 -23.42 -3.91
C ILE A 53 9.03 -23.63 -5.02
N ASN A 54 9.40 -24.90 -5.16
CA ASN A 54 10.21 -25.47 -6.22
C ASN A 54 9.99 -24.75 -7.55
N ARG A 55 11.04 -24.10 -8.04
CA ARG A 55 11.22 -23.64 -9.43
C ARG A 55 10.65 -24.65 -10.46
N GLU A 56 10.67 -25.94 -10.11
CA GLU A 56 10.05 -27.05 -10.84
C GLU A 56 8.58 -26.84 -11.23
N VAL A 57 7.75 -26.16 -10.41
CA VAL A 57 6.33 -25.92 -10.75
C VAL A 57 6.22 -24.91 -11.89
N CYS A 58 6.98 -23.81 -11.84
CA CYS A 58 6.98 -22.83 -12.93
C CYS A 58 7.50 -23.47 -14.24
N GLU A 59 8.51 -24.34 -14.12
CA GLU A 59 9.09 -25.07 -15.26
C GLU A 59 8.13 -26.14 -15.82
N MET A 60 7.37 -26.82 -14.96
CA MET A 60 6.36 -27.82 -15.36
C MET A 60 5.29 -27.23 -16.29
N TYR A 61 4.84 -26.01 -16.00
CA TYR A 61 3.84 -25.31 -16.81
C TYR A 61 4.45 -24.43 -17.92
N ASN A 62 5.78 -24.48 -18.09
CA ASN A 62 6.52 -23.69 -19.09
C ASN A 62 6.22 -22.18 -18.98
N LEU A 63 6.05 -21.69 -17.75
CA LEU A 63 5.73 -20.29 -17.44
C LEU A 63 6.98 -19.43 -17.37
N THR A 64 6.85 -18.15 -17.72
CA THR A 64 7.92 -17.20 -17.43
C THR A 64 8.02 -16.99 -15.92
N ILE A 65 9.20 -16.56 -15.46
CA ILE A 65 9.44 -16.22 -14.06
C ILE A 65 8.44 -15.15 -13.58
N MET A 66 8.12 -14.18 -14.45
CA MET A 66 7.20 -13.08 -14.11
C MET A 66 5.74 -13.54 -14.03
N ASP A 67 5.30 -14.42 -14.94
CA ASP A 67 3.94 -14.99 -14.89
C ASP A 67 3.77 -15.87 -13.65
N CYS A 68 4.77 -16.70 -13.35
CA CYS A 68 4.76 -17.53 -12.16
C CYS A 68 4.73 -16.67 -10.90
N TYR A 69 5.58 -15.64 -10.83
CA TYR A 69 5.57 -14.66 -9.75
C TYR A 69 4.20 -14.02 -9.56
N GLN A 70 3.54 -13.58 -10.64
CA GLN A 70 2.20 -13.00 -10.57
C GLN A 70 1.17 -13.98 -9.98
N ILE A 71 1.22 -15.27 -10.33
CA ILE A 71 0.34 -16.30 -9.76
C ILE A 71 0.50 -16.40 -8.24
N TYR A 72 1.74 -16.36 -7.74
CA TYR A 72 1.99 -16.38 -6.30
C TYR A 72 1.47 -15.12 -5.59
N ILE A 73 1.60 -13.95 -6.22
CA ILE A 73 1.03 -12.71 -5.68
C ILE A 73 -0.51 -12.78 -5.66
N ILE A 74 -1.13 -13.34 -6.69
CA ILE A 74 -2.60 -13.59 -6.71
C ILE A 74 -3.01 -14.52 -5.56
N ALA A 75 -2.21 -15.54 -5.23
CA ALA A 75 -2.49 -16.40 -4.09
C ALA A 75 -2.43 -15.64 -2.75
N CYS A 76 -1.46 -14.73 -2.56
CA CYS A 76 -1.42 -13.84 -1.41
C CYS A 76 -2.68 -12.96 -1.33
N GLN A 77 -3.09 -12.36 -2.45
CA GLN A 77 -4.30 -11.53 -2.52
C GLN A 77 -5.56 -12.34 -2.23
N HIS A 78 -5.64 -13.57 -2.72
CA HIS A 78 -6.79 -14.44 -2.45
C HIS A 78 -6.97 -14.70 -0.96
N SER A 79 -5.88 -14.98 -0.24
CA SER A 79 -5.90 -15.14 1.23
C SER A 79 -6.33 -13.84 1.93
N PHE A 80 -5.88 -12.69 1.44
CA PHE A 80 -6.30 -11.38 1.93
C PHE A 80 -7.82 -11.17 1.74
N ASN A 81 -8.33 -11.45 0.54
CA ASN A 81 -9.75 -11.28 0.20
C ASN A 81 -10.65 -12.17 1.05
N ILE A 82 -10.28 -13.44 1.27
CA ILE A 82 -11.02 -14.34 2.18
C ILE A 82 -11.13 -13.72 3.58
N SER A 83 -10.01 -13.21 4.10
CA SER A 83 -9.98 -12.60 5.43
C SER A 83 -10.84 -11.34 5.48
N MET A 84 -10.78 -10.48 4.46
CA MET A 84 -11.57 -9.26 4.38
C MET A 84 -13.08 -9.52 4.22
N TYR A 85 -13.47 -10.52 3.43
CA TYR A 85 -14.88 -10.89 3.26
C TYR A 85 -15.50 -11.53 4.51
N SER A 86 -14.68 -12.12 5.39
CA SER A 86 -15.17 -12.65 6.67
C SER A 86 -15.55 -11.57 7.68
N MET A 87 -15.24 -10.30 7.39
CA MET A 87 -15.45 -9.16 8.27
C MET A 87 -16.58 -8.25 7.80
N ASP A 88 -17.20 -7.53 8.73
CA ASP A 88 -18.21 -6.52 8.42
C ASP A 88 -17.60 -5.32 7.67
N LYS A 89 -18.31 -4.77 6.69
CA LYS A 89 -17.82 -3.62 5.89
C LYS A 89 -17.44 -2.40 6.73
N GLU A 90 -18.16 -2.15 7.83
CA GLU A 90 -17.86 -1.05 8.76
C GLU A 90 -16.46 -1.19 9.40
N SER A 91 -15.98 -2.43 9.54
CA SER A 91 -14.67 -2.72 10.12
C SER A 91 -13.51 -2.51 9.16
N TRP A 92 -13.76 -2.45 7.85
CA TRP A 92 -12.72 -2.22 6.84
C TRP A 92 -12.03 -0.88 7.02
N CYS A 93 -12.76 0.15 7.45
CA CYS A 93 -12.21 1.49 7.67
C CYS A 93 -11.51 1.67 9.03
N THR A 94 -11.46 0.64 9.87
CA THR A 94 -10.78 0.70 11.17
C THR A 94 -9.40 0.03 11.06
N TRP A 95 -8.34 0.84 10.99
CA TRP A 95 -6.97 0.32 10.82
C TRP A 95 -6.59 -0.78 11.83
N ASN A 96 -6.94 -0.59 13.12
CA ASN A 96 -6.65 -1.58 14.16
C ASN A 96 -7.30 -2.95 13.94
N ARG A 97 -8.38 -3.03 13.15
CA ARG A 97 -9.05 -4.30 12.83
C ARG A 97 -8.42 -5.01 11.64
N ILE A 98 -7.89 -4.25 10.68
CA ILE A 98 -7.34 -4.79 9.43
C ILE A 98 -5.81 -4.89 9.42
N ASN A 99 -5.11 -4.26 10.37
CA ASN A 99 -3.65 -4.15 10.38
C ASN A 99 -2.94 -5.51 10.29
N SER A 100 -3.46 -6.52 10.96
CA SER A 100 -2.90 -7.87 10.97
C SER A 100 -3.07 -8.54 9.60
N ILE A 101 -4.24 -8.39 8.98
CA ILE A 101 -4.54 -8.96 7.66
C ILE A 101 -3.67 -8.28 6.59
N TYR A 102 -3.56 -6.95 6.66
CA TYR A 102 -2.72 -6.17 5.76
C TYR A 102 -1.22 -6.48 5.93
N ASN A 103 -0.77 -6.69 7.17
CA ASN A 103 0.59 -7.12 7.46
C ASN A 103 0.87 -8.52 6.91
N GLN A 104 -0.06 -9.46 7.08
CA GLN A 104 0.07 -10.81 6.51
C GLN A 104 0.18 -10.76 4.98
N PHE A 105 -0.64 -9.95 4.30
CA PHE A 105 -0.54 -9.75 2.86
C PHE A 105 0.81 -9.15 2.45
N THR A 106 1.25 -8.09 3.13
CA THR A 106 2.56 -7.46 2.89
C THR A 106 3.70 -8.48 3.02
N VAL A 107 3.76 -9.22 4.13
CA VAL A 107 4.78 -10.25 4.38
C VAL A 107 4.74 -11.34 3.31
N CYS A 108 3.54 -11.80 2.91
CA CYS A 108 3.38 -12.79 1.83
C CYS A 108 4.00 -12.28 0.51
N THR A 109 3.71 -11.05 0.10
CA THR A 109 4.27 -10.49 -1.13
C THR A 109 5.78 -10.23 -1.06
N GLU A 110 6.30 -9.88 0.11
CA GLU A 110 7.74 -9.69 0.35
C GLU A 110 8.49 -11.02 0.30
N ASP A 111 7.95 -12.06 0.91
CA ASP A 111 8.52 -13.41 0.88
C ASP A 111 8.49 -14.00 -0.53
N VAL A 112 7.40 -13.79 -1.29
CA VAL A 112 7.33 -14.19 -2.71
C VAL A 112 8.37 -13.41 -3.54
N SER A 113 8.49 -12.09 -3.34
CA SER A 113 9.50 -11.30 -4.05
C SER A 113 10.92 -11.78 -3.73
N SER A 114 11.18 -12.10 -2.47
CA SER A 114 12.46 -12.67 -2.01
C SER A 114 12.73 -14.05 -2.63
N CYS A 115 11.70 -14.89 -2.79
CA CYS A 115 11.79 -16.20 -3.44
C CYS A 115 12.22 -16.09 -4.91
N PHE A 116 11.59 -15.19 -5.66
CA PHE A 116 11.88 -14.99 -7.07
C PHE A 116 13.11 -14.08 -7.32
N ASN A 117 13.74 -13.58 -6.24
CA ASN A 117 14.83 -12.62 -6.28
C ASN A 117 14.47 -11.34 -7.07
N ILE A 118 13.23 -10.87 -6.88
CA ILE A 118 12.68 -9.64 -7.47
C ILE A 118 12.63 -8.59 -6.36
N HIS A 119 12.95 -7.34 -6.69
CA HIS A 119 12.89 -6.26 -5.71
C HIS A 119 11.46 -5.96 -5.27
N TRP A 120 11.27 -5.81 -3.96
CA TRP A 120 10.04 -5.31 -3.35
C TRP A 120 10.25 -3.85 -2.92
N PRO A 121 9.31 -2.92 -3.18
CA PRO A 121 8.11 -3.10 -4.00
C PRO A 121 8.42 -3.05 -5.51
N ASN A 122 7.46 -3.49 -6.33
CA ASN A 122 7.51 -3.42 -7.79
C ASN A 122 6.11 -3.13 -8.38
N LYS A 123 6.05 -2.85 -9.68
CA LYS A 123 4.81 -2.43 -10.37
C LYS A 123 3.65 -3.42 -10.28
N ILE A 124 3.96 -4.73 -10.22
CA ILE A 124 2.92 -5.76 -10.10
C ILE A 124 2.27 -5.66 -8.72
N ILE A 125 3.08 -5.62 -7.66
CA ILE A 125 2.61 -5.47 -6.28
C ILE A 125 1.87 -4.14 -6.08
N GLU A 126 2.39 -3.05 -6.63
CA GLU A 126 1.76 -1.74 -6.57
C GLU A 126 0.33 -1.77 -7.14
N ALA A 127 0.13 -2.44 -8.27
CA ALA A 127 -1.19 -2.60 -8.87
C ALA A 127 -2.16 -3.36 -7.96
N PHE A 128 -1.71 -4.44 -7.31
CA PHE A 128 -2.52 -5.20 -6.36
C PHE A 128 -2.88 -4.39 -5.11
N PHE A 129 -1.93 -3.61 -4.57
CA PHE A 129 -2.24 -2.70 -3.47
C PHE A 129 -3.29 -1.67 -3.89
N ILE A 130 -3.18 -1.08 -5.08
CA ILE A 130 -4.18 -0.13 -5.59
C ILE A 130 -5.56 -0.81 -5.72
N GLU A 131 -5.63 -2.03 -6.27
CA GLU A 131 -6.88 -2.78 -6.41
C GLU A 131 -7.54 -3.02 -5.05
N ILE A 132 -6.78 -3.47 -4.05
CA ILE A 132 -7.25 -3.66 -2.68
C ILE A 132 -7.83 -2.36 -2.11
N HIS A 133 -7.17 -1.22 -2.31
CA HIS A 133 -7.67 0.07 -1.82
C HIS A 133 -8.96 0.49 -2.53
N GLN A 134 -9.06 0.24 -3.83
CA GLN A 134 -10.25 0.56 -4.62
C GLN A 134 -11.44 -0.35 -4.31
N GLU A 135 -11.20 -1.59 -3.88
CA GLU A 135 -12.22 -2.57 -3.53
C GLU A 135 -12.73 -2.38 -2.09
N TYR A 136 -11.83 -2.34 -1.10
CA TYR A 136 -12.22 -2.38 0.32
C TYR A 136 -12.26 -1.01 0.99
N PHE A 137 -11.50 -0.03 0.51
CA PHE A 137 -11.28 1.24 1.22
C PHE A 137 -11.78 2.48 0.48
N ARG A 138 -12.47 2.31 -0.65
CA ARG A 138 -12.98 3.42 -1.47
C ARG A 138 -13.88 4.39 -0.70
N ASP A 139 -14.73 3.84 0.17
CA ASP A 139 -15.75 4.59 0.92
C ASP A 139 -15.30 4.95 2.35
N CYS A 140 -14.02 4.76 2.67
CA CYS A 140 -13.50 5.08 3.99
C CYS A 140 -13.16 6.58 4.12
N ASP A 141 -13.67 7.21 5.19
CA ASP A 141 -13.32 8.58 5.55
C ASP A 141 -11.90 8.66 6.15
N PHE A 142 -10.88 8.69 5.30
CA PHE A 142 -9.47 8.82 5.71
C PHE A 142 -9.17 10.11 6.51
N PHE A 143 -10.08 11.09 6.47
CA PHE A 143 -9.93 12.41 7.10
C PHE A 143 -10.18 12.43 8.61
N ARG A 144 -10.48 11.29 9.25
CA ARG A 144 -10.71 11.25 10.71
C ARG A 144 -9.42 10.99 11.52
N GLU A 145 -8.45 10.28 10.95
CA GLU A 145 -7.26 9.81 11.69
C GLU A 145 -6.10 10.85 11.70
N TYR A 146 -6.10 11.81 10.76
CA TYR A 146 -4.99 12.76 10.58
C TYR A 146 -5.47 14.14 10.11
N LYS A 147 -6.51 14.71 10.74
CA LYS A 147 -6.74 16.14 10.58
C LYS A 147 -5.65 16.87 11.36
N ASP A 148 -4.76 17.51 10.63
CA ASP A 148 -3.98 18.61 11.19
C ASP A 148 -4.92 19.51 11.99
N PRO A 149 -4.54 19.89 13.22
CA PRO A 149 -5.37 20.77 14.02
C PRO A 149 -5.63 22.05 13.21
N PRO A 150 -6.81 22.69 13.35
CA PRO A 150 -7.15 23.90 12.61
C PRO A 150 -5.97 24.89 12.60
N GLN A 151 -5.76 25.61 11.50
CA GLN A 151 -4.61 26.49 11.29
C GLN A 151 -4.31 27.39 12.50
N GLU A 152 -5.36 27.87 13.17
CA GLU A 152 -5.29 28.69 14.39
C GLU A 152 -4.60 27.99 15.57
N VAL A 153 -4.84 26.70 15.75
CA VAL A 153 -4.25 25.89 16.83
C VAL A 153 -2.77 25.63 16.55
N MET A 154 -2.40 25.32 15.30
CA MET A 154 -0.99 25.21 14.89
C MET A 154 -0.23 26.52 15.13
N LEU A 155 -0.82 27.66 14.75
CA LEU A 155 -0.22 28.98 14.97
C LEU A 155 -0.07 29.30 16.46
N ALA A 156 -1.07 28.97 17.28
CA ALA A 156 -0.99 29.15 18.73
C ALA A 156 0.16 28.32 19.34
N LEU A 157 0.32 27.05 18.91
CA LEU A 157 1.42 26.20 19.38
C LEU A 157 2.81 26.72 18.99
N MET A 158 2.93 27.39 17.83
CA MET A 158 4.19 27.99 17.38
C MET A 158 4.51 29.30 18.12
N LEU A 159 3.50 30.15 18.37
CA LEU A 159 3.68 31.43 19.06
C LEU A 159 3.93 31.26 20.57
N THR A 160 3.37 30.21 21.17
CA THR A 160 3.51 29.90 22.60
C THR A 160 4.98 29.83 23.06
N PRO A 161 5.87 28.99 22.48
CA PRO A 161 7.27 28.92 22.88
C PRO A 161 8.03 30.22 22.57
N ILE A 162 7.68 30.91 21.49
CA ILE A 162 8.29 32.20 21.11
C ILE A 162 8.02 33.27 22.19
N CYS A 163 6.85 33.26 22.82
CA CYS A 163 6.49 34.19 23.88
C CYS A 163 6.95 33.73 25.27
N ILE A 164 6.84 32.44 25.58
CA ILE A 164 7.15 31.92 26.93
C ILE A 164 8.65 32.01 27.24
N ILE A 165 9.52 31.71 26.27
CA ILE A 165 10.98 31.74 26.48
C ILE A 165 11.49 33.13 26.92
N PRO A 166 11.21 34.24 26.20
CA PRO A 166 11.67 35.57 26.60
C PRO A 166 11.02 36.07 27.89
N LEU A 167 9.77 35.68 28.17
CA LEU A 167 9.12 35.99 29.46
C LEU A 167 9.84 35.31 30.62
N MET A 168 10.14 34.01 30.51
CA MET A 168 10.86 33.27 31.53
C MET A 168 12.26 33.85 31.78
N VAL A 169 13.02 34.11 30.71
CA VAL A 169 14.35 34.75 30.82
C VAL A 169 14.24 36.15 31.44
N GLY A 170 13.26 36.95 31.01
CA GLY A 170 13.03 38.29 31.55
C GLY A 170 12.69 38.28 33.05
N ILE A 171 11.85 37.35 33.49
CA ILE A 171 11.48 37.19 34.90
C ILE A 171 12.70 36.79 35.74
N VAL A 172 13.52 35.83 35.27
CA VAL A 172 14.74 35.40 35.97
C VAL A 172 15.73 36.55 36.12
N VAL A 173 15.97 37.32 35.05
CA VAL A 173 16.88 38.46 35.07
C VAL A 173 16.36 39.57 35.99
N TRP A 174 15.06 39.82 36.01
CA TRP A 174 14.48 40.82 36.90
C TRP A 174 14.58 40.40 38.37
N LYS A 175 14.33 39.12 38.66
CA LYS A 175 14.48 38.56 40.01
C LYS A 175 15.92 38.66 40.52
N THR A 176 16.91 38.27 39.71
CA THR A 176 18.32 38.34 40.13
C THR A 176 18.79 39.78 40.36
N LYS A 177 18.31 40.76 39.58
CA LYS A 177 18.64 42.18 39.81
C LYS A 177 18.06 42.73 41.11
N ASN A 178 16.85 42.32 41.48
CA ASN A 178 16.19 42.79 42.70
C ASN A 178 16.79 42.14 43.97
N GLU A 179 17.25 40.89 43.86
CA GLU A 179 18.00 40.21 44.93
C GLU A 179 19.41 40.80 45.11
N TYR A 180 20.08 41.18 44.02
CA TYR A 180 21.40 41.86 44.09
C TYR A 180 21.33 43.31 44.62
N SER A 181 20.19 43.99 44.50
CA SER A 181 20.01 45.37 45.01
C SER A 181 19.53 45.45 46.47
N SER A 182 19.28 44.30 47.11
CA SER A 182 18.76 44.21 48.49
C SER A 182 19.70 43.53 49.49
N SER A 183 20.96 43.27 49.10
CA SER A 183 22.09 42.95 49.98
C SER A 183 23.12 44.09 49.96
#